data_AF-A0A453RXL9-F1
#
_entry.id   AF-A0A453RXL9-F1
#
_cell.length_a   1.000
_cell.length_b   1.000
_cell.length_c   1.000
_cell.angle_alpha   90.00
_cell.angle_beta   90.00
_cell.angle_gamma   90.00
#
_symmetry.space_group_name_H-M   'P 1'
#
loop_
_entity.id
_entity.type
_entity.pdbx_description
1 polymer ?
#
loop_
_entity_poly.entity_id
_entity_poly.type
_entity_poly.pdbx_seq_one_letter_code
_entity_poly.pdbx_strand_id
1 'polypeptide(L)'
;MYYSNLDTSKVKSADQLQGASLLWEKNKPSPNPTRYNLSSFAITLNELSPELQEKLPPTDSRLRPDQRHLENGEYEKANAEKLRLERRQRMSTKLQDNGWKPRWFEQDAEDGTYHYKGGYWEARDQGRWDGCLNIFGEFSET
;
A
#
# COMPACT_ATOMS: atom_id res chain seq x y z
N MET A 1 22.38 11.12 -5.45
CA MET A 1 23.10 11.35 -4.18
C MET A 1 24.54 10.91 -4.41
N TYR A 2 25.50 11.78 -4.12
CA TYR A 2 26.92 11.51 -4.29
C TYR A 2 27.63 11.64 -2.94
N TYR A 3 28.67 10.85 -2.75
CA TYR A 3 29.56 10.94 -1.59
C TYR A 3 30.94 11.44 -2.04
N SER A 4 31.49 12.40 -1.30
CA SER A 4 32.84 12.92 -1.50
C SER A 4 33.49 13.18 -0.14
N ASN A 5 34.79 12.89 -0.03
CA ASN A 5 35.61 13.21 1.14
C ASN A 5 36.07 14.68 1.18
N LEU A 6 35.79 15.45 0.12
CA LEU A 6 36.13 16.88 0.01
C LEU A 6 34.92 17.74 0.38
N ASP A 7 35.16 18.93 0.95
CA ASP A 7 34.11 19.86 1.36
C ASP A 7 33.20 20.25 0.17
N THR A 8 31.98 19.72 0.15
CA THR A 8 31.04 19.85 -0.97
C THR A 8 30.20 21.13 -0.94
N SER A 9 30.41 22.01 0.05
CA SER A 9 29.64 23.24 0.27
C SER A 9 29.70 24.25 -0.89
N LYS A 10 30.63 24.08 -1.85
CA LYS A 10 30.81 24.96 -3.03
C LYS A 10 30.48 24.32 -4.39
N VAL A 11 30.02 23.07 -4.43
CA VAL A 11 29.80 22.34 -5.69
C VAL A 11 28.40 22.60 -6.23
N LYS A 12 28.29 23.11 -7.47
CA LYS A 12 27.01 23.48 -8.11
C LYS A 12 26.48 22.45 -9.12
N SER A 13 27.29 21.46 -9.50
CA SER A 13 26.93 20.40 -10.48
C SER A 13 27.65 19.08 -10.16
N ALA A 14 27.03 17.95 -10.50
CA ALA A 14 27.58 16.60 -10.31
C ALA A 14 28.92 16.39 -11.03
N ASP A 15 29.12 17.06 -12.18
CA ASP A 15 30.36 16.98 -12.97
C ASP A 15 31.56 17.66 -12.29
N GLN A 16 31.32 18.50 -11.28
CA GLN A 16 32.38 19.20 -10.54
C GLN A 16 32.92 18.39 -9.35
N LEU A 17 32.36 17.22 -9.10
CA LEU A 17 32.75 16.32 -8.02
C LEU A 17 33.81 15.31 -8.52
N GLN A 18 35.03 15.79 -8.83
CA GLN A 18 36.15 14.90 -9.10
C GLN A 18 36.43 14.01 -7.87
N GLY A 19 36.36 12.68 -8.05
CA GLY A 19 36.57 11.71 -6.98
C GLY A 19 35.34 11.36 -6.14
N ALA A 20 34.15 11.86 -6.48
CA ALA A 20 32.93 11.43 -5.80
C ALA A 20 32.37 10.10 -6.34
N SER A 21 31.73 9.36 -5.45
CA SER A 21 31.04 8.12 -5.76
C SER A 21 29.53 8.33 -5.79
N LEU A 22 28.86 7.85 -6.84
CA LEU A 22 27.40 7.83 -6.92
C LEU A 22 26.86 6.83 -5.90
N LEU A 23 26.08 7.30 -4.91
CA LEU A 23 25.44 6.44 -3.91
C LEU A 23 24.03 6.02 -4.30
N TRP A 24 23.29 6.92 -4.96
CA TRP A 24 21.91 6.69 -5.35
C TRP A 24 21.54 7.55 -6.54
N GLU A 25 20.85 6.96 -7.50
CA GLU A 25 20.20 7.66 -8.60
C GLU A 25 18.72 7.25 -8.65
N LYS A 26 17.87 8.17 -9.08
CA LYS A 26 16.47 7.83 -9.33
C LYS A 26 16.37 6.91 -10.54
N ASN A 27 15.39 6.02 -10.53
CA ASN A 27 15.05 5.23 -11.72
C ASN A 27 14.58 6.15 -12.86
N LYS A 28 14.88 5.76 -14.10
CA LYS A 28 14.36 6.44 -15.28
C LYS A 28 12.82 6.34 -15.30
N PRO A 29 12.10 7.39 -15.74
CA PRO A 29 10.65 7.32 -15.91
C PRO A 29 10.25 6.18 -16.86
N SER A 30 9.04 5.64 -16.67
CA SER A 30 8.45 4.70 -17.62
C SER A 30 8.39 5.34 -19.02
N PRO A 31 8.73 4.62 -20.10
CA PRO A 31 8.55 5.11 -21.47
C PRO A 31 7.07 5.33 -21.81
N ASN A 32 6.16 4.65 -21.10
CA ASN A 32 4.72 4.78 -21.23
C ASN A 32 4.17 5.44 -19.96
N PRO A 33 3.97 6.77 -19.95
CA PRO A 33 3.46 7.46 -18.77
C PRO A 33 2.01 7.06 -18.50
N THR A 34 1.69 6.79 -17.24
CA THR A 34 0.30 6.60 -16.81
C THR A 34 -0.40 7.94 -16.68
N ARG A 35 -1.75 7.94 -16.64
CA ARG A 35 -2.55 9.15 -16.35
C ARG A 35 -2.12 9.88 -15.08
N TYR A 36 -1.50 9.15 -14.14
CA TYR A 36 -1.12 9.64 -12.82
C TYR A 36 0.41 9.79 -12.65
N ASN A 37 1.19 9.72 -13.74
CA ASN A 37 2.65 9.85 -13.71
C ASN A 37 3.36 8.88 -12.74
N LEU A 38 2.78 7.68 -12.57
CA LEU A 38 3.35 6.64 -11.72
C LEU A 38 4.71 6.18 -12.25
N SER A 39 5.65 5.92 -11.34
CA SER A 39 6.89 5.23 -11.65
C SER A 39 6.63 3.76 -12.00
N SER A 40 7.58 3.10 -12.67
CA SER A 40 7.44 1.67 -12.97
C SER A 40 7.23 0.82 -11.71
N PHE A 41 7.89 1.20 -10.60
CA PHE A 41 7.67 0.53 -9.31
C PHE A 41 6.25 0.75 -8.77
N ALA A 42 5.74 1.99 -8.83
CA ALA A 42 4.39 2.30 -8.34
C ALA A 42 3.30 1.56 -9.13
N ILE A 43 3.51 1.35 -10.44
CA ILE A 43 2.60 0.54 -11.28
C ILE A 43 2.48 -0.89 -10.74
N THR A 44 3.61 -1.51 -10.35
CA THR A 44 3.60 -2.91 -9.86
C THR A 44 2.95 -3.10 -8.49
N LEU A 45 2.72 -2.03 -7.72
CA LEU A 45 2.18 -2.15 -6.35
C LEU A 45 0.75 -2.69 -6.32
N ASN A 46 -0.08 -2.32 -7.29
CA ASN A 46 -1.50 -2.72 -7.35
C ASN A 46 -1.80 -3.79 -8.42
N GLU A 47 -0.77 -4.34 -9.06
CA GLU A 47 -0.89 -5.49 -9.95
C GLU A 47 -1.41 -6.71 -9.17
N LEU A 48 -2.42 -7.37 -9.71
CA LEU A 48 -3.07 -8.53 -9.11
C LEU A 48 -3.03 -9.69 -10.10
N SER A 49 -2.04 -10.57 -9.94
CA SER A 49 -2.01 -11.83 -10.70
C SER A 49 -2.92 -12.88 -10.03
N PRO A 50 -3.43 -13.86 -10.79
CA PRO A 50 -4.24 -14.95 -10.23
C PRO A 50 -3.53 -15.70 -9.10
N GLU A 51 -2.23 -15.98 -9.25
CA GLU A 51 -1.43 -16.69 -8.24
C GLU A 51 -1.22 -15.87 -6.97
N LEU A 52 -1.16 -14.54 -7.11
CA LEU A 52 -1.09 -13.66 -5.96
C LEU A 52 -2.45 -13.60 -5.26
N GLN A 53 -3.55 -13.50 -6.01
CA GLN A 53 -4.90 -13.37 -5.47
C GLN A 53 -5.25 -14.52 -4.50
N GLU A 54 -4.85 -15.75 -4.81
CA GLU A 54 -5.04 -16.92 -3.93
C GLU A 54 -4.30 -16.80 -2.58
N LYS A 55 -3.27 -15.95 -2.51
CA LYS A 55 -2.40 -15.74 -1.35
C LYS A 55 -2.65 -14.43 -0.63
N LEU A 56 -3.72 -13.70 -0.96
CA LEU A 56 -4.03 -12.43 -0.30
C LEU A 56 -5.11 -12.59 0.76
N PRO A 57 -5.02 -11.90 1.90
CA PRO A 57 -6.16 -11.75 2.78
C PRO A 57 -7.26 -10.96 2.06
N PRO A 58 -8.53 -11.12 2.47
CA PRO A 58 -9.65 -10.36 1.90
C PRO A 58 -9.58 -8.85 2.20
N THR A 59 -8.57 -8.41 2.96
CA THR A 59 -8.31 -7.01 3.32
C THR A 59 -7.19 -6.36 2.50
N ASP A 60 -6.54 -7.08 1.57
CA ASP A 60 -5.45 -6.52 0.77
C ASP A 60 -5.94 -5.42 -0.18
N SER A 61 -5.19 -4.31 -0.29
CA SER A 61 -5.56 -3.16 -1.12
C SER A 61 -5.77 -3.52 -2.60
N ARG A 62 -5.13 -4.57 -3.13
CA ARG A 62 -5.33 -5.00 -4.52
C ARG A 62 -6.74 -5.48 -4.82
N LEU A 63 -7.46 -5.90 -3.79
CA LEU A 63 -8.84 -6.39 -3.84
C LEU A 63 -9.87 -5.27 -3.65
N ARG A 64 -9.42 -4.02 -3.45
CA ARG A 64 -10.28 -2.87 -3.21
C ARG A 64 -11.03 -2.45 -4.49
N PRO A 65 -12.37 -2.56 -4.54
CA PRO A 65 -13.12 -2.49 -5.80
C PRO A 65 -13.19 -1.08 -6.41
N ASP A 66 -13.31 -0.02 -5.60
CA ASP A 66 -13.30 1.37 -6.08
C ASP A 66 -11.97 1.72 -6.77
N GLN A 67 -10.85 1.29 -6.19
CA GLN A 67 -9.53 1.48 -6.78
C GLN A 67 -9.36 0.67 -8.08
N ARG A 68 -9.85 -0.58 -8.12
CA ARG A 68 -9.77 -1.41 -9.33
C ARG A 68 -10.58 -0.84 -10.49
N HIS A 69 -11.81 -0.38 -10.23
CA HIS A 69 -12.63 0.28 -11.24
C HIS A 69 -11.98 1.57 -11.76
N LEU A 70 -11.34 2.35 -10.88
CA LEU A 70 -10.61 3.55 -11.29
C LEU A 70 -9.45 3.22 -12.23
N GLU A 71 -8.67 2.19 -11.93
CA GLU A 71 -7.56 1.72 -12.77
C GLU A 71 -8.03 1.24 -14.15
N ASN A 72 -9.21 0.61 -14.21
CA ASN A 72 -9.84 0.17 -15.46
C ASN A 72 -10.55 1.30 -16.24
N GLY A 73 -10.59 2.53 -15.71
CA GLY A 73 -11.28 3.66 -16.32
C GLY A 73 -12.81 3.65 -16.16
N GLU A 74 -13.33 2.81 -15.26
CA GLU A 74 -14.77 2.67 -14.97
C GLU A 74 -15.22 3.66 -13.89
N TYR A 75 -15.14 4.97 -14.18
CA TYR A 75 -15.28 6.04 -13.18
C TYR A 75 -16.61 6.03 -12.40
N GLU A 76 -17.73 5.74 -13.06
CA GLU A 76 -19.03 5.68 -12.40
C GLU A 76 -19.09 4.54 -11.37
N LYS A 77 -18.57 3.36 -11.74
CA LYS A 77 -18.48 2.21 -10.83
C LYS A 77 -17.54 2.49 -9.66
N ALA A 78 -16.40 3.14 -9.94
CA ALA A 78 -15.44 3.53 -8.91
C ALA A 78 -16.06 4.47 -7.87
N ASN A 79 -16.82 5.47 -8.31
CA ASN A 79 -17.50 6.41 -7.42
C ASN A 79 -18.59 5.73 -6.58
N ALA A 80 -19.38 4.84 -7.18
CA ALA A 80 -20.40 4.07 -6.48
C ALA A 80 -19.80 3.18 -5.39
N GLU A 81 -18.74 2.42 -5.72
CA GLU A 81 -18.04 1.56 -4.78
C GLU A 81 -17.36 2.34 -3.66
N LYS A 82 -16.76 3.51 -3.97
CA LYS A 82 -16.17 4.38 -2.96
C LYS A 82 -17.20 4.80 -1.92
N LEU A 83 -18.38 5.25 -2.37
CA LEU A 83 -19.46 5.66 -1.47
C LEU A 83 -19.95 4.49 -0.61
N ARG A 84 -20.05 3.28 -1.18
CA ARG A 84 -20.42 2.06 -0.45
C ARG A 84 -19.41 1.72 0.65
N LEU A 85 -18.13 1.70 0.32
CA LEU A 85 -17.03 1.41 1.26
C LEU A 85 -16.95 2.44 2.39
N GLU A 86 -17.07 3.73 2.07
CA GLU A 86 -17.06 4.79 3.09
C GLU A 86 -18.27 4.69 4.04
N ARG A 87 -19.47 4.41 3.53
CA ARG A 87 -20.66 4.17 4.36
C ARG A 87 -20.44 2.99 5.28
N ARG A 88 -19.90 1.89 4.75
CA ARG A 88 -19.58 0.68 5.53
C ARG A 88 -18.57 0.98 6.63
N GLN A 89 -17.49 1.69 6.30
CA GLN A 89 -16.48 2.07 7.28
C GLN A 89 -17.08 2.93 8.39
N ARG A 90 -17.90 3.93 8.07
CA ARG A 90 -18.58 4.78 9.08
C ARG A 90 -19.49 3.97 10.01
N MET A 91 -20.21 2.97 9.50
CA MET A 91 -21.04 2.08 10.32
C MET A 91 -20.19 1.17 11.21
N SER A 92 -19.08 0.66 10.69
CA SER A 92 -18.13 -0.16 11.44
C SER A 92 -17.40 0.65 12.52
N THR A 93 -17.03 1.91 12.28
CA THR A 93 -16.38 2.76 13.28
C THR A 93 -17.27 2.98 14.50
N LYS A 94 -18.57 3.22 14.29
CA LYS A 94 -19.55 3.32 15.40
C LYS A 94 -19.64 2.04 16.25
N LEU A 95 -19.35 0.88 15.66
CA LEU A 95 -19.31 -0.42 16.36
C LEU A 95 -17.91 -0.72 16.96
N GLN A 96 -16.86 -0.11 16.41
CA GLN A 96 -15.45 -0.31 16.78
C GLN A 96 -14.95 0.63 17.88
N ASP A 97 -15.76 1.61 18.31
CA ASP A 97 -15.51 2.42 19.52
C ASP A 97 -15.34 1.56 20.80
N ASN A 98 -15.60 0.24 20.71
CA ASN A 98 -15.38 -0.77 21.75
C ASN A 98 -14.04 -1.51 21.64
N GLY A 99 -12.94 -0.82 21.36
CA GLY A 99 -11.58 -1.40 21.52
C GLY A 99 -11.09 -2.25 20.35
N TRP A 100 -11.38 -1.85 19.11
CA TRP A 100 -10.76 -2.47 17.93
C TRP A 100 -9.23 -2.40 17.98
N LYS A 101 -8.56 -3.50 17.62
CA LYS A 101 -7.10 -3.59 17.54
C LYS A 101 -6.68 -4.14 16.18
N PRO A 102 -5.57 -3.66 15.59
CA PRO A 102 -5.05 -4.22 14.36
C PRO A 102 -4.62 -5.68 14.55
N ARG A 103 -4.79 -6.47 13.49
CA ARG A 103 -4.60 -7.92 13.54
C ARG A 103 -3.14 -8.34 13.57
N TRP A 104 -2.29 -7.73 12.74
CA TRP A 104 -0.91 -8.17 12.49
C TRP A 104 0.15 -7.36 13.23
N PHE A 105 -0.29 -6.29 13.89
CA PHE A 105 0.57 -5.37 14.63
C PHE A 105 0.00 -5.17 16.02
N GLU A 106 0.86 -4.79 16.94
CA GLU A 106 0.46 -4.28 18.24
C GLU A 106 1.11 -2.93 18.50
N GLN A 107 0.45 -2.11 19.30
CA GLN A 107 0.92 -0.77 19.62
C GLN A 107 1.74 -0.84 20.91
N ASP A 108 2.94 -0.29 20.87
CA ASP A 108 3.77 -0.09 22.05
C ASP A 108 3.12 0.97 22.95
N ALA A 109 3.06 0.69 24.25
CA ALA A 109 2.40 1.56 25.22
C ALA A 109 3.24 2.78 25.60
N GLU A 110 4.56 2.73 25.41
CA GLU A 110 5.49 3.78 25.82
C GLU A 110 5.58 4.89 24.77
N ASP A 111 5.73 4.53 23.49
CA ASP A 111 5.94 5.49 22.40
C ASP A 111 4.83 5.51 21.34
N GLY A 112 3.86 4.59 21.43
CA GLY A 112 2.73 4.52 20.51
C GLY A 112 3.08 3.97 19.12
N THR A 113 4.31 3.47 18.90
CA THR A 113 4.73 2.84 17.65
C THR A 113 4.06 1.48 17.47
N TYR A 114 3.98 1.00 16.22
CA TYR A 114 3.42 -0.30 15.91
C TYR A 114 4.52 -1.27 15.48
N HIS A 115 4.62 -2.41 16.15
CA HIS A 115 5.52 -3.49 15.74
C HIS A 115 4.75 -4.70 15.24
N TYR A 116 5.37 -5.40 14.29
CA TYR A 116 4.83 -6.64 13.75
C TYR A 116 4.89 -7.72 14.82
N LYS A 117 3.74 -8.30 15.16
CA LYS A 117 3.65 -9.33 16.22
C LYS A 117 3.63 -10.77 15.70
N GLY A 118 3.80 -10.96 14.39
CA GLY A 118 3.68 -12.27 13.76
C GLY A 118 2.28 -12.61 13.24
N GLY A 119 2.16 -13.75 12.57
CA GLY A 119 0.90 -14.35 12.15
C GLY A 119 0.51 -14.06 10.70
N TYR A 120 0.95 -12.96 10.08
CA TYR A 120 0.59 -12.64 8.70
C TYR A 120 1.22 -13.62 7.72
N TRP A 121 2.54 -13.83 7.83
CA TRP A 121 3.28 -14.69 6.91
C TRP A 121 2.90 -16.15 7.09
N GLU A 122 2.66 -16.58 8.33
CA GLU A 122 2.21 -17.92 8.67
C GLU A 122 0.79 -18.21 8.14
N ALA A 123 -0.13 -17.25 8.27
CA ALA A 123 -1.47 -17.32 7.67
C ALA A 123 -1.39 -17.37 6.14
N ARG A 124 -0.51 -16.54 5.55
CA ARG A 124 -0.26 -16.48 4.11
C ARG A 124 0.25 -17.80 3.55
N ASP A 125 1.25 -18.40 4.19
CA ASP A 125 1.86 -19.65 3.74
C ASP A 125 0.86 -20.82 3.80
N GLN A 126 -0.11 -20.75 4.70
CA GLN A 126 -1.18 -21.73 4.83
C GLN A 126 -2.43 -21.41 3.98
N GLY A 127 -2.49 -20.23 3.35
CA GLY A 127 -3.69 -19.75 2.65
C GLY A 127 -4.92 -19.58 3.56
N ARG A 128 -4.72 -19.42 4.88
CA ARG A 128 -5.79 -19.39 5.89
C ARG A 128 -5.92 -18.02 6.51
N TRP A 129 -7.03 -17.35 6.24
CA TRP A 129 -7.31 -15.98 6.69
C TRP A 129 -8.34 -15.95 7.83
N ASP A 130 -8.24 -16.88 8.77
CA ASP A 130 -9.20 -17.03 9.85
C ASP A 130 -9.30 -15.74 10.69
N GLY A 131 -10.53 -15.21 10.78
CA GLY A 131 -10.82 -13.95 11.46
C GLY A 131 -10.43 -12.68 10.69
N CYS A 132 -9.92 -12.77 9.47
CA CYS A 132 -9.86 -11.64 8.55
C CYS A 132 -11.23 -11.39 7.94
N LEU A 133 -11.90 -10.35 8.40
CA LEU A 133 -13.20 -9.96 7.85
C LEU A 133 -13.05 -9.48 6.41
N ASN A 134 -13.98 -9.88 5.55
CA ASN A 134 -14.07 -9.32 4.21
C ASN A 134 -14.63 -7.89 4.29
N ILE A 135 -13.74 -6.90 4.37
CA ILE A 135 -14.08 -5.47 4.49
C ILE A 135 -14.56 -4.84 3.18
N PHE A 136 -14.43 -5.55 2.05
CA PHE A 136 -14.90 -5.08 0.74
C PHE A 136 -16.22 -5.72 0.30
N GLY A 137 -16.64 -6.85 0.88
CA GLY A 137 -17.90 -7.52 0.54
C GLY A 137 -19.17 -6.70 0.82
N GLU A 138 -20.32 -7.23 0.43
CA GLU A 138 -21.64 -6.67 0.78
C GLU A 138 -22.00 -6.96 2.24
N PHE A 139 -22.88 -6.14 2.83
CA PHE A 139 -23.49 -6.46 4.12
C PHE A 139 -24.45 -7.62 3.90
N SER A 140 -24.21 -8.76 4.54
CA SER A 140 -25.31 -9.69 4.82
C SER A 140 -26.08 -9.10 5.99
N GLU A 141 -27.25 -8.53 5.72
CA GLU A 141 -28.27 -8.38 6.75
C GLU A 141 -28.78 -9.80 7.04
N THR A 142 -28.25 -10.43 8.09
CA THR A 142 -28.91 -11.54 8.79
C THR A 142 -29.63 -11.01 10.00
#